data_AF-A0A8B7NM41-F1
#
_entry.id   AF-A0A8B7NM41-F1
#
_cell.length_a   1.000
_cell.length_b   1.000
_cell.length_c   1.000
_cell.angle_alpha   90.00
_cell.angle_beta   90.00
_cell.angle_gamma   90.00
#
_symmetry.space_group_name_H-M   'P 1'
#
loop_
_entity.id
_entity.type
_entity.pdbx_description
1 polymer ?
#
loop_
_entity_poly.entity_id
_entity_poly.type
_entity_poly.pdbx_seq_one_letter_code
_entity_poly.pdbx_strand_id
1 'polypeptide(L)'
;MVVSYVHHALEHRQSRERMTRALTSHVDARDVVSKRLVSEQEYFIRHNLLPKVLEVAQQRWQAAYDAAHVGLAVPLTRPQLIARAAALGVPVTEDNFDTLYKYRPDVRLCRNCCHVEACPHFLRPNRRFNCHIEAERTAPDYPHTLHLVVSRDAAGAPEQLVQQVASRSQAGTRDRPKPPSITSTDLTHLREQVCQLAQAYVAV
;
A
#
# COMPACT_ATOMS: atom_id res chain seq x y z
N MET A 1 45.63 -24.77 -16.82
CA MET A 1 45.46 -25.63 -15.61
C MET A 1 44.58 -24.99 -14.53
N VAL A 2 44.72 -23.68 -14.21
CA VAL A 2 43.84 -23.01 -13.23
C VAL A 2 42.39 -22.82 -13.71
N VAL A 3 42.19 -22.44 -14.98
CA VAL A 3 40.84 -22.12 -15.49
C VAL A 3 39.92 -23.34 -15.61
N SER A 4 40.50 -24.52 -15.89
CA SER A 4 39.76 -25.80 -15.87
C SER A 4 39.28 -26.16 -14.47
N TYR A 5 40.07 -25.85 -13.43
CA TYR A 5 39.68 -26.08 -12.04
C TYR A 5 38.54 -25.14 -11.60
N VAL A 6 38.59 -23.87 -12.00
CA VAL A 6 37.51 -22.89 -11.75
C VAL A 6 36.23 -23.31 -12.47
N HIS A 7 36.33 -23.74 -13.73
CA HIS A 7 35.17 -24.25 -14.47
C HIS A 7 34.56 -25.49 -13.80
N HIS A 8 35.40 -26.44 -13.39
CA HIS A 8 34.98 -27.65 -12.66
C HIS A 8 34.25 -27.31 -11.36
N ALA A 9 34.82 -26.41 -10.55
CA ALA A 9 34.23 -25.96 -9.30
C ALA A 9 32.88 -25.23 -9.47
N LEU A 10 32.68 -24.55 -10.61
CA LEU A 10 31.41 -23.90 -10.98
C LEU A 10 30.40 -24.86 -11.65
N GLU A 11 30.80 -26.09 -11.98
CA GLU A 11 29.94 -27.07 -12.66
C GLU A 11 29.49 -28.21 -11.78
N HIS A 12 30.35 -28.61 -10.85
CA HIS A 12 30.17 -29.83 -10.09
C HIS A 12 30.21 -29.52 -8.60
N ARG A 13 29.21 -30.02 -7.86
CA ARG A 13 29.15 -29.83 -6.39
C ARG A 13 30.14 -30.71 -5.65
N GLN A 14 30.61 -31.79 -6.28
CA GLN A 14 31.57 -32.73 -5.70
C GLN A 14 32.87 -32.75 -6.51
N SER A 15 34.01 -32.72 -5.81
CA SER A 15 35.34 -32.70 -6.44
C SER A 15 35.67 -33.94 -7.27
N ARG A 16 34.92 -35.04 -7.07
CA ARG A 16 35.11 -36.34 -7.75
C ARG A 16 34.41 -36.43 -9.11
N GLU A 17 33.51 -35.51 -9.44
CA GLU A 17 32.87 -35.49 -10.75
C GLU A 17 33.93 -35.18 -11.83
N ARG A 18 33.80 -35.77 -13.02
CA ARG A 18 34.78 -35.60 -14.10
C ARG A 18 34.25 -34.61 -15.12
N MET A 19 35.07 -33.61 -15.46
CA MET A 19 34.80 -32.73 -16.60
C MET A 19 34.71 -33.56 -17.89
N THR A 20 33.56 -33.49 -18.55
CA THR A 20 33.29 -34.21 -19.80
C THR A 20 33.76 -33.43 -21.04
N ARG A 21 34.00 -32.12 -20.91
CA ARG A 21 34.47 -31.24 -21.98
C ARG A 21 35.84 -30.64 -21.64
N ALA A 22 36.84 -30.91 -22.47
CA ALA A 22 38.13 -30.24 -22.37
C ALA A 22 38.02 -28.78 -22.85
N LEU A 23 38.42 -27.83 -22.00
CA LEU A 23 38.58 -26.42 -22.40
C LEU A 23 39.95 -26.25 -23.04
N THR A 24 39.97 -26.17 -24.37
CA THR A 24 41.19 -26.21 -25.19
C THR A 24 41.86 -24.85 -25.39
N SER A 25 41.15 -23.74 -25.12
CA SER A 25 41.71 -22.39 -25.20
C SER A 25 41.38 -21.54 -23.97
N HIS A 26 42.24 -20.58 -23.68
CA HIS A 26 42.02 -19.60 -22.60
C HIS A 26 40.75 -18.77 -22.84
N VAL A 27 40.46 -18.43 -24.09
CA VAL A 27 39.27 -17.64 -24.47
C VAL A 27 37.99 -18.43 -24.19
N ASP A 28 37.94 -19.70 -24.61
CA ASP A 28 36.78 -20.56 -24.35
C ASP A 28 36.54 -20.76 -22.85
N ALA A 29 37.63 -20.95 -22.10
CA ALA A 29 37.57 -21.13 -20.66
C ALA A 29 37.04 -19.90 -19.93
N ARG A 30 37.50 -18.70 -20.33
CA ARG A 30 37.02 -17.42 -19.81
C ARG A 30 35.52 -17.24 -20.11
N ASP A 31 35.10 -17.49 -21.34
CA ASP A 31 33.73 -17.22 -21.76
C ASP A 31 32.72 -18.17 -21.08
N VAL A 32 33.09 -19.43 -20.86
CA VAL A 32 32.27 -20.40 -20.12
C VAL A 32 32.14 -20.02 -18.64
N VAL A 33 33.26 -19.66 -18.00
CA VAL A 33 33.26 -19.22 -16.59
C VAL A 33 32.44 -17.94 -16.41
N SER A 34 32.63 -16.94 -17.27
CA SER A 34 31.87 -15.69 -17.23
C SER A 34 30.37 -15.93 -17.36
N LYS A 35 29.92 -16.77 -18.31
CA LYS A 35 28.49 -17.10 -18.48
C LYS A 35 27.90 -17.76 -17.24
N ARG A 36 28.62 -18.69 -16.61
CA ARG A 36 28.17 -19.35 -15.38
C ARG A 36 28.07 -18.37 -14.21
N LEU A 37 29.08 -17.52 -14.04
CA LEU A 37 29.06 -16.48 -12.99
C LEU A 37 27.89 -15.52 -13.17
N VAL A 38 27.59 -15.08 -14.40
CA VAL A 38 26.41 -14.24 -14.67
C VAL A 38 25.13 -14.98 -14.27
N SER A 39 24.99 -16.26 -14.62
CA SER A 39 23.81 -17.05 -14.28
C SER A 39 23.65 -17.25 -12.76
N GLU A 40 24.73 -17.52 -12.03
CA GLU A 40 24.70 -17.62 -10.56
C GLU A 40 24.37 -16.28 -9.90
N GLN A 41 24.91 -15.17 -10.41
CA GLN A 41 24.59 -13.83 -9.93
C GLN A 41 23.11 -13.49 -10.18
N GLU A 42 22.58 -13.77 -11.37
CA GLU A 42 21.16 -13.60 -11.68
C GLU A 42 20.29 -14.44 -10.75
N TYR A 43 20.65 -15.71 -10.52
CA TYR A 43 19.93 -16.58 -9.60
C TYR A 43 19.95 -16.02 -8.18
N PHE A 44 21.12 -15.60 -7.68
CA PHE A 44 21.27 -15.02 -6.35
C PHE A 44 20.43 -13.75 -6.21
N ILE A 45 20.47 -12.84 -7.19
CA ILE A 45 19.67 -11.62 -7.19
C ILE A 45 18.18 -11.95 -7.15
N ARG A 46 17.69 -12.85 -8.01
CA ARG A 46 16.26 -13.15 -8.13
C ARG A 46 15.70 -13.95 -6.97
N HIS A 47 16.45 -14.92 -6.46
CA HIS A 47 15.94 -15.88 -5.48
C HIS A 47 16.39 -15.59 -4.04
N ASN A 48 17.39 -14.74 -3.82
CA ASN A 48 17.87 -14.39 -2.47
C ASN A 48 17.72 -12.90 -2.17
N LEU A 49 18.23 -12.02 -3.04
CA LEU A 49 18.26 -10.59 -2.77
C LEU A 49 16.89 -9.94 -2.95
N LEU A 50 16.24 -10.17 -4.10
CA LEU A 50 14.97 -9.55 -4.45
C LEU A 50 13.85 -9.86 -3.45
N PRO A 51 13.64 -11.11 -3.00
CA PRO A 51 12.62 -11.41 -1.99
C PRO A 51 12.85 -10.64 -0.68
N LYS A 52 14.11 -10.55 -0.22
CA LYS A 52 14.47 -9.78 1.00
C LYS A 52 14.21 -8.29 0.84
N VAL A 53 14.53 -7.71 -0.32
CA VAL A 53 14.26 -6.30 -0.59
C VAL A 53 12.76 -6.03 -0.64
N LEU A 54 11.98 -6.91 -1.28
CA LEU A 54 10.52 -6.79 -1.33
C LEU A 54 9.90 -6.90 0.06
N GLU A 55 10.37 -7.84 0.89
CA GLU A 55 9.91 -7.99 2.28
C GLU A 55 10.17 -6.72 3.10
N VAL A 56 11.39 -6.18 3.05
CA VAL A 56 11.74 -4.93 3.75
C VAL A 56 10.92 -3.75 3.24
N ALA A 57 10.73 -3.64 1.92
CA ALA A 57 9.92 -2.59 1.32
C ALA A 57 8.45 -2.70 1.75
N GLN A 58 7.89 -3.92 1.79
CA GLN A 58 6.54 -4.18 2.25
C GLN A 58 6.39 -3.81 3.74
N GLN A 59 7.33 -4.20 4.60
CA GLN A 59 7.30 -3.86 6.03
C GLN A 59 7.36 -2.35 6.26
N ARG A 60 8.23 -1.63 5.52
CA ARG A 60 8.31 -0.17 5.60
C ARG A 60 7.03 0.51 5.11
N TRP A 61 6.48 0.04 3.99
CA TRP A 61 5.21 0.54 3.48
C TRP A 61 4.08 0.29 4.48
N GLN A 62 4.04 -0.91 5.07
CA GLN A 62 3.05 -1.31 6.08
C GLN A 62 3.12 -0.40 7.30
N ALA A 63 4.32 -0.16 7.84
CA ALA A 63 4.51 0.74 8.98
C ALA A 63 4.09 2.18 8.68
N ALA A 64 4.46 2.72 7.51
CA ALA A 64 4.05 4.06 7.09
C ALA A 64 2.53 4.15 6.87
N TYR A 65 1.94 3.09 6.29
CA TYR A 65 0.51 2.98 6.09
C TYR A 65 -0.23 2.94 7.43
N ASP A 66 0.17 2.06 8.36
CA ASP A 66 -0.45 1.93 9.67
C ASP A 66 -0.36 3.25 10.42
N ALA A 67 0.81 3.88 10.45
CA ALA A 67 1.02 5.12 11.17
C ALA A 67 0.19 6.29 10.58
N ALA A 68 0.06 6.39 9.26
CA ALA A 68 -0.86 7.35 8.62
C ALA A 68 -2.35 7.06 8.92
N HIS A 69 -2.70 5.85 9.36
CA HIS A 69 -4.09 5.48 9.65
C HIS A 69 -4.38 5.39 11.16
N VAL A 70 -3.36 5.54 12.02
CA VAL A 70 -3.49 5.59 13.48
C VAL A 70 -4.46 6.72 13.85
N GLY A 71 -5.51 6.37 14.59
CA GLY A 71 -6.53 7.32 15.08
C GLY A 71 -7.65 7.64 14.09
N LEU A 72 -7.58 7.16 12.84
CA LEU A 72 -8.52 7.55 11.77
C LEU A 72 -9.27 6.37 11.17
N ALA A 73 -8.53 5.37 10.69
CA ALA A 73 -9.13 4.11 10.27
C ALA A 73 -8.97 3.10 11.41
N VAL A 74 -10.01 2.32 11.67
CA VAL A 74 -9.98 1.28 12.70
C VAL A 74 -9.60 -0.05 12.03
N PRO A 75 -8.38 -0.56 12.26
CA PRO A 75 -7.99 -1.88 11.77
C PRO A 75 -8.75 -2.93 12.58
N LEU A 76 -9.40 -3.85 11.88
CA LEU A 76 -10.29 -4.83 12.50
C LEU A 76 -9.94 -6.22 11.99
N THR A 77 -9.81 -7.16 12.91
CA THR A 77 -9.73 -8.57 12.58
C THR A 77 -11.02 -9.04 11.90
N ARG A 78 -10.97 -10.16 11.15
CA ARG A 78 -12.16 -10.75 10.51
C ARG A 78 -13.33 -10.95 11.48
N PRO A 79 -13.16 -11.52 12.70
CA PRO A 79 -14.26 -11.64 13.65
C PRO A 79 -14.85 -10.28 14.09
N GLN A 80 -13.98 -9.28 14.31
CA GLN A 80 -14.43 -7.92 14.68
C GLN A 80 -15.19 -7.23 13.54
N LEU A 81 -14.75 -7.42 12.30
CA LEU A 81 -15.43 -6.92 11.11
C LEU A 81 -16.84 -7.50 10.99
N ILE A 82 -16.96 -8.83 11.11
CA ILE A 82 -18.26 -9.52 11.03
C ILE A 82 -19.19 -8.99 12.11
N ALA A 83 -18.74 -8.95 13.37
CA ALA A 83 -19.56 -8.49 14.49
C ALA A 83 -20.02 -7.03 14.31
N ARG A 84 -19.10 -6.11 13.95
CA ARG A 84 -19.43 -4.69 13.78
C ARG A 84 -20.29 -4.42 12.55
N ALA A 85 -19.99 -5.05 11.42
CA ALA A 85 -20.79 -4.88 10.21
C ALA A 85 -22.20 -5.47 10.38
N ALA A 86 -22.35 -6.60 11.07
CA ALA A 86 -23.66 -7.15 11.43
C ALA A 86 -24.45 -6.20 12.34
N ALA A 87 -23.81 -5.58 13.35
CA ALA A 87 -24.44 -4.57 14.19
C ALA A 87 -24.90 -3.31 13.41
N LEU A 88 -24.25 -3.00 12.29
CA LEU A 88 -24.64 -1.94 11.36
C LEU A 88 -25.72 -2.37 10.34
N GLY A 89 -26.24 -3.60 10.46
CA GLY A 89 -27.28 -4.14 9.58
C GLY A 89 -26.76 -4.69 8.24
N VAL A 90 -25.45 -4.87 8.08
CA VAL A 90 -24.91 -5.57 6.90
C VAL A 90 -25.13 -7.07 7.08
N PRO A 91 -25.72 -7.79 6.10
CA PRO A 91 -26.00 -9.22 6.20
C PRO A 91 -24.73 -10.06 5.97
N VAL A 92 -23.72 -9.86 6.81
CA VAL A 92 -22.45 -10.59 6.78
C VAL A 92 -22.45 -11.73 7.81
N THR A 93 -21.92 -12.88 7.39
CA THR A 93 -21.68 -14.08 8.19
C THR A 93 -20.25 -14.57 7.93
N GLU A 94 -19.77 -15.55 8.71
CA GLU A 94 -18.46 -16.17 8.44
C GLU A 94 -18.38 -16.79 7.04
N ASP A 95 -19.48 -17.44 6.61
CA ASP A 95 -19.58 -18.15 5.34
C ASP A 95 -19.56 -17.21 4.12
N ASN A 96 -20.15 -16.02 4.23
CA ASN A 96 -20.27 -15.09 3.11
C ASN A 96 -19.24 -13.94 3.14
N PHE A 97 -18.39 -13.88 4.17
CA PHE A 97 -17.46 -12.77 4.40
C PHE A 97 -16.56 -12.51 3.18
N ASP A 98 -15.90 -13.53 2.64
CA ASP A 98 -14.93 -13.38 1.53
C ASP A 98 -15.61 -13.02 0.19
N THR A 99 -16.92 -13.28 0.10
CA THR A 99 -17.77 -12.87 -1.03
C THR A 99 -18.11 -11.39 -0.95
N LEU A 100 -18.41 -10.89 0.26
CA LEU A 100 -18.82 -9.50 0.51
C LEU A 100 -17.63 -8.54 0.64
N TYR A 101 -16.56 -8.96 1.31
CA TYR A 101 -15.40 -8.12 1.64
C TYR A 101 -14.13 -8.56 0.92
N LYS A 102 -13.27 -7.59 0.61
CA LYS A 102 -11.91 -7.81 0.10
C LYS A 102 -10.91 -7.47 1.19
N TYR A 103 -10.89 -8.34 2.19
CA TYR A 103 -10.06 -8.20 3.39
C TYR A 103 -8.58 -8.46 3.10
N ARG A 104 -7.71 -7.61 3.65
CA ARG A 104 -6.26 -7.81 3.68
C ARG A 104 -5.86 -8.12 5.12
N PRO A 105 -5.39 -9.34 5.44
CA PRO A 105 -5.05 -9.71 6.81
C PRO A 105 -3.88 -8.91 7.37
N ASP A 106 -2.91 -8.55 6.55
CA ASP A 106 -1.68 -7.87 6.99
C ASP A 106 -1.95 -6.48 7.58
N VAL A 107 -2.80 -5.69 6.91
CA VAL A 107 -3.23 -4.35 7.36
C VAL A 107 -4.51 -4.38 8.23
N ARG A 108 -5.20 -5.53 8.30
CA ARG A 108 -6.52 -5.66 8.94
C ARG A 108 -7.58 -4.69 8.42
N LEU A 109 -7.60 -4.47 7.10
CA LEU A 109 -8.53 -3.58 6.41
C LEU A 109 -9.14 -4.23 5.17
N CYS A 110 -10.33 -3.77 4.80
CA CYS A 110 -11.03 -4.17 3.58
C CYS A 110 -10.82 -3.14 2.47
N ARG A 111 -10.52 -3.61 1.26
CA ARG A 111 -10.32 -2.74 0.07
C ARG A 111 -11.63 -2.16 -0.47
N ASN A 112 -12.77 -2.64 -0.01
CA ASN A 112 -14.09 -2.34 -0.56
C ASN A 112 -15.09 -1.81 0.48
N CYS A 113 -14.65 -1.33 1.63
CA CYS A 113 -15.46 -0.51 2.52
C CYS A 113 -14.61 0.52 3.27
N CYS A 114 -15.24 1.56 3.84
CA CYS A 114 -14.54 2.52 4.68
C CYS A 114 -14.26 1.94 6.07
N HIS A 115 -13.11 2.29 6.67
CA HIS A 115 -12.74 1.91 8.04
C HIS A 115 -12.70 3.10 9.01
N VAL A 116 -13.17 4.26 8.60
CA VAL A 116 -13.33 5.44 9.47
C VAL A 116 -14.71 5.39 10.12
N GLU A 117 -14.79 5.31 11.44
CA GLU A 117 -16.06 5.11 12.17
C GLU A 117 -17.08 6.24 11.95
N ALA A 118 -16.60 7.48 11.80
CA ALA A 118 -17.45 8.64 11.52
C ALA A 118 -18.03 8.64 10.08
N CYS A 119 -17.58 7.75 9.19
CA CYS A 119 -18.03 7.72 7.81
C CYS A 119 -19.42 7.05 7.68
N PRO A 120 -20.38 7.64 6.94
CA PRO A 120 -21.68 7.00 6.66
C PRO A 120 -21.57 5.65 5.92
N HIS A 121 -20.44 5.41 5.25
CA HIS A 121 -20.11 4.17 4.55
C HIS A 121 -19.20 3.24 5.38
N PHE A 122 -19.02 3.50 6.68
CA PHE A 122 -18.22 2.66 7.57
C PHE A 122 -18.68 1.20 7.50
N LEU A 123 -17.74 0.32 7.16
CA LEU A 123 -17.93 -1.12 6.96
C LEU A 123 -19.02 -1.52 5.96
N ARG A 124 -19.61 -0.61 5.19
CA ARG A 124 -20.60 -0.95 4.17
C ARG A 124 -19.89 -1.39 2.89
N PRO A 125 -19.99 -2.67 2.48
CA PRO A 125 -19.25 -3.18 1.33
C PRO A 125 -19.79 -2.56 0.04
N ASN A 126 -18.89 -1.91 -0.71
CA ASN A 126 -19.18 -1.38 -2.03
C ASN A 126 -18.03 -1.73 -2.99
N ARG A 127 -18.37 -2.42 -4.08
CA ARG A 127 -17.42 -2.79 -5.15
C ARG A 127 -16.86 -1.58 -5.88
N ARG A 128 -17.55 -0.45 -5.83
CA ARG A 128 -17.16 0.83 -6.39
C ARG A 128 -17.01 1.81 -5.23
N PHE A 129 -15.80 1.92 -4.69
CA PHE A 129 -15.42 2.99 -3.75
C PHE A 129 -15.74 4.40 -4.30
N ASN A 130 -16.10 4.52 -5.59
CA ASN A 130 -16.70 5.71 -6.20
C ASN A 130 -17.94 6.27 -5.47
N CYS A 131 -18.65 5.50 -4.65
CA CYS A 131 -19.74 6.06 -3.82
C CYS A 131 -19.23 7.11 -2.82
N HIS A 132 -17.96 7.04 -2.41
CA HIS A 132 -17.32 8.10 -1.63
C HIS A 132 -17.25 9.40 -2.42
N ILE A 133 -17.00 9.35 -3.73
CA ILE A 133 -16.97 10.53 -4.60
C ILE A 133 -18.38 11.11 -4.79
N GLU A 134 -19.42 10.26 -4.85
CA GLU A 134 -20.82 10.72 -4.88
C GLU A 134 -21.27 11.32 -3.54
N ALA A 135 -20.90 10.71 -2.42
CA ALA A 135 -21.14 11.25 -1.09
C ALA A 135 -20.35 12.55 -0.84
N GLU A 136 -19.10 12.66 -1.30
CA GLU A 136 -18.36 13.93 -1.30
C GLU A 136 -19.10 15.01 -2.06
N ARG A 137 -19.74 14.70 -3.19
CA ARG A 137 -20.47 15.69 -4.00
C ARG A 137 -21.69 16.26 -3.28
N THR A 138 -22.32 15.49 -2.39
CA THR A 138 -23.57 15.89 -1.71
C THR A 138 -23.37 16.29 -0.25
N ALA A 139 -22.32 15.79 0.41
CA ALA A 139 -21.95 16.08 1.80
C ALA A 139 -20.62 16.87 1.83
N PRO A 140 -20.65 18.18 2.12
CA PRO A 140 -19.47 19.06 2.16
C PRO A 140 -18.38 18.63 3.15
N ASP A 141 -18.78 17.90 4.18
CA ASP A 141 -18.02 17.43 5.34
C ASP A 141 -17.45 16.00 5.16
N TYR A 142 -17.58 15.43 3.96
CA TYR A 142 -17.14 14.05 3.73
C TYR A 142 -15.60 13.92 3.84
N PRO A 143 -15.09 12.98 4.66
CA PRO A 143 -13.74 13.07 5.21
C PRO A 143 -12.60 12.75 4.22
N HIS A 144 -12.86 12.22 3.02
CA HIS A 144 -11.78 11.71 2.16
C HIS A 144 -10.87 12.80 1.57
N THR A 145 -11.45 13.87 1.00
CA THR A 145 -10.68 15.03 0.53
C THR A 145 -9.94 15.71 1.68
N LEU A 146 -10.57 15.78 2.85
CA LEU A 146 -9.97 16.29 4.09
C LEU A 146 -8.70 15.48 4.47
N HIS A 147 -8.79 14.14 4.52
CA HIS A 147 -7.63 13.29 4.78
C HIS A 147 -6.52 13.43 3.73
N LEU A 148 -6.88 13.48 2.45
CA LEU A 148 -5.91 13.50 1.36
C LEU A 148 -5.12 14.82 1.32
N VAL A 149 -5.79 15.94 1.58
CA VAL A 149 -5.14 17.26 1.64
C VAL A 149 -4.27 17.37 2.88
N VAL A 150 -4.79 16.98 4.05
CA VAL A 150 -4.07 17.15 5.33
C VAL A 150 -2.88 16.18 5.44
N SER A 151 -3.00 14.93 4.98
CA SER A 151 -1.88 13.97 5.00
C SER A 151 -0.72 14.37 4.07
N ARG A 152 -1.01 15.07 2.97
CA ARG A 152 0.01 15.46 1.98
C ARG A 152 0.87 16.65 2.46
N ASP A 153 0.33 17.48 3.33
CA ASP A 153 0.99 18.70 3.83
C ASP A 153 0.69 18.93 5.31
N ALA A 154 0.87 17.87 6.12
CA ALA A 154 0.52 17.87 7.53
C ALA A 154 1.35 18.85 8.37
N ALA A 155 2.56 19.19 7.93
CA ALA A 155 3.42 20.20 8.56
C ALA A 155 3.11 21.63 8.08
N GLY A 156 2.20 21.79 7.11
CA GLY A 156 1.81 23.06 6.54
C GLY A 156 0.94 23.90 7.47
N ALA A 157 0.63 25.13 7.04
CA ALA A 157 -0.23 26.03 7.80
C ALA A 157 -1.70 25.54 7.77
N PRO A 158 -2.37 25.37 8.94
CA PRO A 158 -3.74 24.88 8.99
C PRO A 158 -4.73 25.67 8.13
N GLU A 159 -4.58 27.00 8.04
CA GLU A 159 -5.46 27.83 7.20
C GLU A 159 -5.35 27.53 5.71
N GLN A 160 -4.15 27.17 5.24
CA GLN A 160 -3.94 26.80 3.84
C GLN A 160 -4.59 25.45 3.55
N LEU A 161 -4.47 24.49 4.47
CA LEU A 161 -5.13 23.19 4.38
C LEU A 161 -6.66 23.34 4.39
N VAL A 162 -7.20 24.15 5.31
CA VAL A 162 -8.64 24.48 5.37
C VAL A 162 -9.11 25.07 4.05
N GLN A 163 -8.39 26.04 3.48
CA GLN A 163 -8.73 26.59 2.17
C GLN A 163 -8.63 25.57 1.04
N GLN A 164 -7.63 24.69 1.05
CA GLN A 164 -7.50 23.65 0.03
C GLN A 164 -8.64 22.63 0.08
N VAL A 165 -9.11 22.27 1.27
CA VAL A 165 -10.27 21.39 1.48
C VAL A 165 -11.56 22.11 1.09
N ALA A 166 -11.76 23.35 1.55
CA ALA A 166 -12.94 24.15 1.25
C ALA A 166 -13.09 24.46 -0.25
N SER A 167 -11.99 24.76 -0.93
CA SER A 167 -11.95 25.00 -2.39
C SER A 167 -12.01 23.71 -3.21
N ARG A 168 -11.94 22.54 -2.58
CA ARG A 168 -11.89 21.23 -3.23
C ARG A 168 -10.81 21.14 -4.32
N SER A 169 -9.69 21.82 -4.08
CA SER A 169 -8.60 22.01 -5.04
C SER A 169 -8.02 20.70 -5.61
N GLN A 170 -8.04 19.63 -4.81
CA GLN A 170 -7.55 18.29 -5.14
C GLN A 170 -8.67 17.27 -5.45
N ALA A 171 -9.94 17.68 -5.41
CA ALA A 171 -11.05 16.77 -5.71
C ALA A 171 -11.27 16.67 -7.22
N GLY A 172 -11.39 15.44 -7.74
CA GLY A 172 -11.59 15.16 -9.17
C GLY A 172 -10.43 14.38 -9.81
N THR A 173 -10.71 13.70 -10.92
CA THR A 173 -9.72 12.99 -11.75
C THR A 173 -9.75 13.58 -13.15
N ARG A 174 -8.76 13.25 -14.00
CA ARG A 174 -8.66 13.76 -15.39
C ARG A 174 -9.97 13.67 -16.19
N ASP A 175 -10.78 12.65 -15.92
CA ASP A 175 -12.05 12.38 -16.63
C ASP A 175 -13.32 12.80 -15.86
N ARG A 176 -13.20 13.53 -14.74
CA ARG A 176 -14.37 13.91 -13.90
C ARG A 176 -14.32 15.37 -13.47
N PRO A 177 -15.45 16.11 -13.57
CA PRO A 177 -15.52 17.49 -13.13
C PRO A 177 -15.31 17.60 -11.62
N LYS A 178 -14.63 18.67 -11.20
CA LYS A 178 -14.41 18.98 -9.79
C LYS A 178 -15.76 19.27 -9.12
N PRO A 179 -16.00 18.73 -7.90
CA PRO A 179 -17.17 19.11 -7.13
C PRO A 179 -17.11 20.60 -6.71
N PRO A 180 -18.27 21.23 -6.47
CA PRO A 180 -18.36 22.64 -6.08
C PRO A 180 -17.69 22.90 -4.71
N SER A 181 -17.15 24.10 -4.52
CA SER A 181 -16.54 24.50 -3.25
C SER A 181 -17.54 24.51 -2.10
N ILE A 182 -17.04 24.31 -0.88
CA ILE A 182 -17.84 24.49 0.34
C ILE A 182 -18.20 25.98 0.42
N THR A 183 -19.48 26.30 0.40
CA THR A 183 -19.99 27.69 0.36
C THR A 183 -20.15 28.32 1.74
N SER A 184 -19.93 27.56 2.82
CA SER A 184 -20.00 28.07 4.19
C SER A 184 -18.90 29.11 4.44
N THR A 185 -19.28 30.25 5.02
CA THR A 185 -18.32 31.25 5.54
C THR A 185 -17.78 30.86 6.91
N ASP A 186 -18.49 30.00 7.65
CA ASP A 186 -18.03 29.42 8.90
C ASP A 186 -17.35 28.07 8.63
N LEU A 187 -16.04 28.05 8.79
CA LEU A 187 -15.17 26.87 8.62
C LEU A 187 -14.57 26.41 9.94
N THR A 188 -15.10 26.87 11.09
CA THR A 188 -14.51 26.62 12.41
C THR A 188 -14.36 25.13 12.70
N HIS A 189 -15.42 24.35 12.46
CA HIS A 189 -15.40 22.90 12.63
C HIS A 189 -14.41 22.21 11.67
N LEU A 190 -14.35 22.65 10.41
CA LEU A 190 -13.40 22.12 9.43
C LEU A 190 -11.95 22.39 9.86
N ARG A 191 -11.68 23.57 10.42
CA ARG A 191 -10.37 23.95 10.95
C ARG A 191 -9.98 23.09 12.15
N GLU A 192 -10.89 22.82 13.07
CA GLU A 192 -10.64 21.90 14.19
C GLU A 192 -10.26 20.50 13.69
N GLN A 193 -11.01 19.97 12.72
CA GLN A 193 -10.72 18.67 12.10
C GLN A 193 -9.37 18.66 11.38
N VAL A 194 -9.03 19.70 10.62
CA VAL A 194 -7.73 19.85 9.95
C VAL A 194 -6.58 19.86 10.98
N CYS A 195 -6.70 20.64 12.05
CA CYS A 195 -5.67 20.72 13.10
C CYS A 195 -5.46 19.37 13.80
N GLN A 196 -6.54 18.70 14.18
CA GLN A 196 -6.48 17.37 14.82
C GLN A 196 -5.80 16.34 13.89
N LEU A 197 -6.16 16.37 12.59
CA LEU A 197 -5.57 15.49 11.59
C LEU A 197 -4.09 15.80 11.33
N ALA A 198 -3.72 17.07 11.19
CA ALA A 198 -2.34 17.50 10.97
C ALA A 198 -1.44 17.05 12.12
N GLN A 199 -1.91 17.21 13.38
CA GLN A 199 -1.19 16.72 14.56
C GLN A 199 -1.00 15.20 14.53
N ALA A 200 -2.04 14.44 14.16
CA ALA A 200 -1.96 12.99 14.04
C ALA A 200 -0.95 12.55 12.97
N TYR A 201 -0.87 13.25 11.84
CA TYR A 201 0.03 12.91 10.73
C TYR A 201 1.48 13.38 10.93
N VAL A 202 1.73 14.42 11.73
CA VAL A 202 3.10 14.92 12.04
C VAL A 202 3.76 14.11 13.17
N ALA A 203 2.98 13.48 14.05
CA ALA A 203 3.48 12.68 15.17
C ALA A 203 4.04 11.28 14.75
N VAL A 204 4.12 11.03 13.45
CA VAL A 204 4.51 9.77 12.79
C VAL A 204 5.77 10.00 11.96
#